data_AF-A0A1F4N5E2-F1
#
_entry.id   AF-A0A1F4N5E2-F1
#
_cell.length_a   1.000
_cell.length_b   1.000
_cell.length_c   1.000
_cell.angle_alpha   90.00
_cell.angle_beta   90.00
_cell.angle_gamma   90.00
#
_symmetry.space_group_name_H-M   'P 1'
#
loop_
_entity.id
_entity.type
_entity.pdbx_description
1 polymer ?
#
loop_
_entity_poly.entity_id
_entity_poly.type
_entity_poly.pdbx_seq_one_letter_code
_entity_poly.pdbx_strand_id
1 'polypeptide(L)'
;MRAEKLSREIRRSTDKPVIGVFATCDPRIDTDSRIRAANIIKMTADILAAEIKMPDGQAAPVVYSDILIDGENQADLVAQQFKQRGVNILVGVPDTWAFPQLTVISLLSHFPKDIPINFTCGNSGPKPGVVFTHAISGAISQYGGLIHINVGNWPDSGQYPVMSEKTKTALIDWAYAAVTYQGLKGRRVIIFGHDSMGMETALPHVLATRNAFGLEITRLDMKLLADMLQKKAYNQKELMDLRKWLDDHTKDRIELPGAADRLRLDQSLAMYLIVRDLLKELRAVGGGFMSQLEWGSDKRGIPLPVADIMESLFNSTFDHLGKKTVIPFATEADMQALLTMLFMTYLSGGNPPLFMDFRKAWEAWELQELAKKLKIKLTGKTLWEKRGLVDGDNSGSASFDWAARPGTSIKEIMKKISFPIADPDYFPGLGNSVTFVSPGGIEGIAARLAYSSLSGMFSLVW
;
A
#
# COMPACT_ATOMS: atom_id res chain seq x y z
N MET A 1 -31.64 -29.79 -14.22
CA MET A 1 -30.95 -29.01 -13.17
C MET A 1 -31.79 -27.78 -12.84
N ARG A 2 -31.96 -27.41 -11.57
CA ARG A 2 -32.53 -26.12 -11.15
C ARG A 2 -31.37 -25.17 -10.87
N ALA A 3 -31.49 -23.91 -11.26
CA ALA A 3 -30.50 -22.89 -10.91
C ALA A 3 -30.47 -22.71 -9.38
N GLU A 4 -29.27 -22.63 -8.81
CA GLU A 4 -29.06 -22.34 -7.39
C GLU A 4 -28.81 -20.84 -7.21
N LYS A 5 -29.51 -20.23 -6.24
CA LYS A 5 -29.27 -18.84 -5.85
C LYS A 5 -28.07 -18.81 -4.92
N LEU A 6 -27.03 -18.08 -5.31
CA LEU A 6 -25.84 -17.87 -4.47
C LEU A 6 -26.22 -17.24 -3.11
N SER A 7 -25.51 -17.64 -2.07
CA SER A 7 -25.63 -17.03 -0.74
C SER A 7 -25.32 -15.53 -0.81
N ARG A 8 -26.03 -14.72 -0.01
CA ARG A 8 -25.68 -13.31 0.21
C ARG A 8 -24.42 -13.16 1.06
N GLU A 9 -24.06 -14.20 1.80
CA GLU A 9 -22.82 -14.25 2.57
C GLU A 9 -21.69 -14.77 1.69
N ILE A 10 -20.69 -13.93 1.46
CA ILE A 10 -19.47 -14.29 0.71
C ILE A 10 -18.50 -14.95 1.69
N ARG A 11 -17.92 -16.11 1.33
CA ARG A 11 -16.79 -16.67 2.07
C ARG A 11 -15.65 -15.65 2.01
N ARG A 12 -15.26 -15.09 3.16
CA ARG A 12 -14.21 -14.05 3.30
C ARG A 12 -12.87 -14.39 2.62
N SER A 13 -12.64 -15.63 2.19
CA SER A 13 -11.43 -16.09 1.50
C SER A 13 -11.34 -15.67 0.03
N THR A 14 -12.44 -15.30 -0.64
CA THR A 14 -12.40 -14.99 -2.09
C THR A 14 -11.87 -13.60 -2.43
N ASP A 15 -11.83 -12.70 -1.44
CA ASP A 15 -11.42 -11.30 -1.61
C ASP A 15 -9.97 -11.06 -1.14
N LYS A 16 -9.26 -12.11 -0.74
CA LYS A 16 -7.89 -12.04 -0.22
C LYS A 16 -6.88 -12.53 -1.28
N PRO A 17 -5.67 -11.97 -1.32
CA PRO A 17 -4.58 -12.59 -2.05
C PRO A 17 -4.23 -13.93 -1.37
N VAL A 18 -4.07 -14.98 -2.16
CA VAL A 18 -3.72 -16.33 -1.69
C VAL A 18 -2.59 -16.88 -2.56
N ILE A 19 -1.48 -17.22 -1.93
CA ILE A 19 -0.30 -17.74 -2.60
C ILE A 19 -0.39 -19.28 -2.67
N GLY A 20 -0.31 -19.82 -3.89
CA GLY A 20 -0.19 -21.25 -4.15
C GLY A 20 1.25 -21.62 -4.50
N VAL A 21 1.88 -22.46 -3.66
CA VAL A 21 3.25 -22.94 -3.88
C VAL A 21 3.23 -24.35 -4.48
N PHE A 22 3.97 -24.55 -5.55
CA PHE A 22 4.04 -25.83 -6.27
C PHE A 22 5.44 -26.05 -6.86
N ALA A 23 5.70 -27.27 -7.34
CA ALA A 23 6.85 -27.53 -8.20
C ALA A 23 6.47 -28.46 -9.35
N THR A 24 7.23 -28.36 -10.42
CA THR A 24 7.23 -29.35 -11.49
C THR A 24 8.25 -30.45 -11.19
N CYS A 25 8.13 -31.59 -11.86
CA CYS A 25 9.14 -32.62 -11.80
C CYS A 25 9.25 -33.40 -13.12
N ASP A 26 10.42 -33.99 -13.39
CA ASP A 26 10.59 -34.90 -14.52
C ASP A 26 9.93 -36.24 -14.15
N PRO A 27 8.96 -36.74 -14.95
CA PRO A 27 8.32 -38.02 -14.65
C PRO A 27 9.28 -39.22 -14.70
N ARG A 28 10.49 -39.04 -15.25
CA ARG A 28 11.51 -40.10 -15.43
C ARG A 28 12.56 -40.15 -14.31
N ILE A 29 12.57 -39.16 -13.40
CA ILE A 29 13.64 -39.04 -12.39
C ILE A 29 13.41 -39.98 -11.19
N ASP A 30 14.48 -40.24 -10.45
CA ASP A 30 14.48 -41.09 -9.26
C ASP A 30 13.59 -40.57 -8.12
N THR A 31 13.17 -41.48 -7.24
CA THR A 31 12.29 -41.19 -6.10
C THR A 31 12.88 -40.14 -5.16
N ASP A 32 14.19 -40.18 -4.90
CA ASP A 32 14.84 -39.26 -3.96
C ASP A 32 14.79 -37.82 -4.46
N SER A 33 14.92 -37.60 -5.77
CA SER A 33 14.75 -36.30 -6.40
C SER A 33 13.32 -35.78 -6.29
N ARG A 34 12.33 -36.68 -6.40
CA ARG A 34 10.91 -36.33 -6.25
C ARG A 34 10.59 -35.94 -4.81
N ILE A 35 11.11 -36.69 -3.83
CA ILE A 35 10.98 -36.34 -2.40
C ILE A 35 11.62 -34.98 -2.12
N ARG A 36 12.83 -34.75 -2.62
CA ARG A 36 13.53 -33.47 -2.50
C ARG A 36 12.70 -32.31 -3.08
N ALA A 37 12.12 -32.47 -4.27
CA ALA A 37 11.25 -31.46 -4.87
C ALA A 37 10.03 -31.15 -3.98
N ALA A 38 9.37 -32.16 -3.41
CA ALA A 38 8.25 -31.96 -2.48
C ALA A 38 8.68 -31.24 -1.19
N ASN A 39 9.86 -31.53 -0.66
CA ASN A 39 10.41 -30.83 0.50
C ASN A 39 10.64 -29.34 0.22
N ILE A 40 11.16 -28.98 -0.96
CA ILE A 40 11.38 -27.59 -1.37
C ILE A 40 10.07 -26.80 -1.41
N ILE A 41 8.98 -27.42 -1.90
CA ILE A 41 7.64 -26.82 -1.89
C ILE A 41 7.25 -26.44 -0.46
N LYS A 42 7.34 -27.41 0.46
CA LYS A 42 6.96 -27.18 1.85
C LYS A 42 7.83 -26.11 2.51
N MET A 43 9.15 -26.19 2.35
CA MET A 43 10.09 -25.22 2.94
C MET A 43 9.81 -23.80 2.42
N THR A 44 9.53 -23.65 1.13
CA THR A 44 9.18 -22.35 0.54
C THR A 44 7.84 -21.83 1.05
N ALA A 45 6.82 -22.71 1.15
CA ALA A 45 5.52 -22.33 1.68
C ALA A 45 5.62 -21.85 3.14
N ASP A 46 6.41 -22.54 3.97
CA ASP A 46 6.64 -22.17 5.36
C ASP A 46 7.34 -20.79 5.46
N ILE A 47 8.32 -20.51 4.60
CA ILE A 47 8.98 -19.20 4.51
C ILE A 47 7.97 -18.10 4.18
N LEU A 48 7.18 -18.28 3.12
CA LEU A 48 6.21 -17.27 2.69
C LEU A 48 5.12 -17.04 3.74
N ALA A 49 4.65 -18.10 4.39
CA ALA A 49 3.64 -18.00 5.45
C ALA A 49 4.14 -17.23 6.68
N ALA A 50 5.45 -17.28 6.98
CA ALA A 50 6.05 -16.59 8.11
C ALA A 50 6.31 -15.10 7.83
N GLU A 51 6.65 -14.75 6.59
CA GLU A 51 7.22 -13.43 6.25
C GLU A 51 6.21 -12.47 5.61
N ILE A 52 5.22 -12.98 4.86
CA ILE A 52 4.32 -12.14 4.06
C ILE A 52 3.11 -11.71 4.89
N LYS A 53 2.95 -10.39 5.04
CA LYS A 53 1.86 -9.78 5.79
C LYS A 53 1.00 -8.88 4.91
N MET A 54 -0.29 -8.85 5.23
CA MET A 54 -1.25 -7.89 4.70
C MET A 54 -1.15 -6.56 5.46
N PRO A 55 -1.64 -5.44 4.90
CA PRO A 55 -1.60 -4.13 5.57
C PRO A 55 -2.30 -4.05 6.92
N ASP A 56 -3.18 -5.00 7.23
CA ASP A 56 -3.84 -5.13 8.54
C ASP A 56 -3.00 -5.93 9.56
N GLY A 57 -1.78 -6.33 9.20
CA GLY A 57 -0.87 -7.10 10.02
C GLY A 57 -1.13 -8.62 10.03
N GLN A 58 -2.21 -9.10 9.40
CA GLN A 58 -2.45 -10.54 9.28
C GLN A 58 -1.49 -11.17 8.28
N ALA A 59 -1.11 -12.43 8.50
CA ALA A 59 -0.35 -13.20 7.52
C ALA A 59 -1.17 -13.41 6.23
N ALA A 60 -0.51 -13.32 5.07
CA ALA A 60 -1.13 -13.69 3.81
C ALA A 60 -1.40 -15.21 3.79
N PRO A 61 -2.59 -15.66 3.35
CA PRO A 61 -2.85 -17.09 3.18
C PRO A 61 -1.88 -17.72 2.18
N VAL A 62 -1.17 -18.75 2.62
CA VAL A 62 -0.30 -19.59 1.78
C VAL A 62 -0.83 -21.01 1.81
N VAL A 63 -0.98 -21.60 0.63
CA VAL A 63 -1.30 -23.02 0.45
C VAL A 63 -0.27 -23.64 -0.48
N TYR A 64 -0.05 -24.94 -0.36
CA TYR A 64 0.87 -25.65 -1.23
C TYR A 64 0.29 -27.00 -1.64
N SER A 65 0.79 -27.54 -2.74
CA SER A 65 0.52 -28.91 -3.20
C SER A 65 1.84 -29.66 -3.28
N ASP A 66 1.92 -30.81 -2.60
CA ASP A 66 3.04 -31.76 -2.71
C ASP A 66 2.90 -32.69 -3.93
N ILE A 67 1.77 -32.63 -4.64
CA ILE A 67 1.61 -33.25 -5.95
C ILE A 67 2.53 -32.52 -6.93
N LEU A 68 3.60 -33.19 -7.32
CA LEU A 68 4.53 -32.71 -8.34
C LEU A 68 3.83 -32.67 -9.69
N ILE A 69 3.92 -31.52 -10.36
CA ILE A 69 3.35 -31.38 -11.70
C ILE A 69 4.35 -31.97 -12.72
N ASP A 70 4.13 -33.22 -13.10
CA ASP A 70 4.94 -33.95 -14.07
C ASP A 70 4.16 -34.37 -15.34
N GLY A 71 2.89 -33.97 -15.42
CA GLY A 71 1.99 -34.18 -16.57
C GLY A 71 0.71 -33.37 -16.46
N GLU A 72 -0.13 -33.44 -17.50
CA GLU A 72 -1.34 -32.62 -17.62
C GLU A 72 -2.39 -32.98 -16.55
N ASN A 73 -2.53 -34.26 -16.21
CA ASN A 73 -3.44 -34.70 -15.15
C ASN A 73 -3.08 -34.08 -13.79
N GLN A 74 -1.79 -34.01 -13.46
CA GLN A 74 -1.30 -33.37 -12.24
C GLN A 74 -1.51 -31.86 -12.29
N ALA A 75 -1.26 -31.23 -13.45
CA ALA A 75 -1.54 -29.80 -13.63
C ALA A 75 -3.03 -29.47 -13.41
N ASP A 76 -3.94 -30.28 -13.97
CA ASP A 76 -5.38 -30.13 -13.79
C ASP A 76 -5.79 -30.31 -12.32
N LEU A 77 -5.24 -31.33 -11.65
CA LEU A 77 -5.54 -31.61 -10.24
C LEU A 77 -5.06 -30.48 -9.32
N VAL A 78 -3.82 -30.02 -9.50
CA VAL A 78 -3.27 -28.89 -8.72
C VAL A 78 -4.04 -27.61 -9.02
N ALA A 79 -4.40 -27.33 -10.27
CA ALA A 79 -5.24 -26.19 -10.64
C ALA A 79 -6.58 -26.22 -9.90
N GLN A 80 -7.24 -27.39 -9.84
CA GLN A 80 -8.50 -27.56 -9.12
C GLN A 80 -8.33 -27.35 -7.61
N GLN A 81 -7.28 -27.92 -6.99
CA GLN A 81 -6.97 -27.68 -5.58
C GLN A 81 -6.77 -26.18 -5.29
N PHE A 82 -5.99 -25.50 -6.13
CA PHE A 82 -5.70 -24.08 -6.01
C PHE A 82 -6.95 -23.22 -6.20
N LYS A 83 -7.78 -23.50 -7.20
CA LYS A 83 -9.08 -22.81 -7.40
C LYS A 83 -10.01 -22.98 -6.21
N GLN A 84 -10.11 -24.19 -5.65
CA GLN A 84 -10.95 -24.45 -4.46
C GLN A 84 -10.47 -23.66 -3.23
N ARG A 85 -9.17 -23.36 -3.15
CA ARG A 85 -8.56 -22.58 -2.07
C ARG A 85 -8.48 -21.08 -2.37
N GLY A 86 -8.93 -20.63 -3.55
CA GLY A 86 -8.91 -19.23 -3.94
C GLY A 86 -7.53 -18.68 -4.31
N VAL A 87 -6.59 -19.55 -4.70
CA VAL A 87 -5.25 -19.16 -5.14
C VAL A 87 -5.34 -18.19 -6.32
N ASN A 88 -4.65 -17.07 -6.18
CA ASN A 88 -4.57 -16.02 -7.18
C ASN A 88 -3.15 -15.46 -7.33
N ILE A 89 -2.15 -16.09 -6.70
CA ILE A 89 -0.72 -15.84 -6.86
C ILE A 89 -0.02 -17.20 -6.93
N LEU A 90 0.86 -17.39 -7.91
CA LEU A 90 1.55 -18.67 -8.12
C LEU A 90 3.05 -18.54 -7.86
N VAL A 91 3.60 -19.46 -7.06
CA VAL A 91 5.04 -19.58 -6.82
C VAL A 91 5.48 -21.00 -7.15
N GLY A 92 6.23 -21.14 -8.25
CA GLY A 92 6.87 -22.36 -8.67
C GLY A 92 8.29 -22.47 -8.09
N VAL A 93 8.64 -23.63 -7.55
CA VAL A 93 9.99 -23.91 -7.01
C VAL A 93 10.62 -25.16 -7.63
N PRO A 94 10.93 -25.15 -8.93
CA PRO A 94 11.47 -26.30 -9.62
C PRO A 94 12.90 -26.59 -9.17
N ASP A 95 13.19 -27.86 -8.90
CA ASP A 95 14.55 -28.36 -8.64
C ASP A 95 15.06 -29.17 -9.84
N THR A 96 14.17 -29.87 -10.56
CA THR A 96 14.54 -30.75 -11.69
C THR A 96 14.12 -30.17 -13.04
N TRP A 97 14.50 -30.84 -14.12
CA TRP A 97 13.86 -30.64 -15.42
C TRP A 97 12.35 -30.97 -15.32
N ALA A 98 11.56 -30.41 -16.24
CA ALA A 98 10.19 -30.84 -16.53
C ALA A 98 9.81 -30.39 -17.94
N PHE A 99 8.70 -30.89 -18.49
CA PHE A 99 8.24 -30.50 -19.83
C PHE A 99 7.33 -29.26 -19.75
N PRO A 100 7.70 -28.10 -20.34
CA PRO A 100 6.95 -26.85 -20.17
C PRO A 100 5.46 -26.96 -20.53
N GLN A 101 5.15 -27.60 -21.67
CA GLN A 101 3.78 -27.74 -22.15
C GLN A 101 2.92 -28.59 -21.19
N LEU A 102 3.36 -29.81 -20.88
CA LEU A 102 2.60 -30.74 -20.03
C LEU A 102 2.40 -30.25 -18.60
N THR A 103 3.20 -29.29 -18.14
CA THR A 103 3.25 -28.88 -16.73
C THR A 103 2.70 -27.47 -16.52
N VAL A 104 3.56 -26.45 -16.53
CA VAL A 104 3.19 -25.07 -16.16
C VAL A 104 2.23 -24.46 -17.19
N ILE A 105 2.41 -24.72 -18.49
CA ILE A 105 1.50 -24.17 -19.50
C ILE A 105 0.09 -24.75 -19.32
N SER A 106 -0.03 -26.07 -19.10
CA SER A 106 -1.30 -26.70 -18.76
C SER A 106 -1.88 -26.18 -17.45
N LEU A 107 -1.07 -25.98 -16.40
CA LEU A 107 -1.51 -25.36 -15.14
C LEU A 107 -2.06 -23.95 -15.37
N LEU A 108 -1.34 -23.11 -16.12
CA LEU A 108 -1.70 -21.71 -16.36
C LEU A 108 -2.97 -21.56 -17.20
N SER A 109 -3.30 -22.54 -18.05
CA SER A 109 -4.55 -22.53 -18.85
C SER A 109 -5.81 -22.43 -17.99
N HIS A 110 -5.71 -22.76 -16.70
CA HIS A 110 -6.80 -22.69 -15.73
C HIS A 110 -7.00 -21.31 -15.10
N PHE A 111 -6.02 -20.41 -15.19
CA PHE A 111 -6.02 -19.15 -14.46
C PHE A 111 -6.18 -17.93 -15.38
N PRO A 112 -6.58 -16.75 -14.85
CA PRO A 112 -6.60 -15.51 -15.62
C PRO A 112 -5.22 -15.19 -16.20
N LYS A 113 -5.20 -14.54 -17.37
CA LYS A 113 -3.95 -14.18 -18.09
C LYS A 113 -3.01 -13.27 -17.29
N ASP A 114 -3.55 -12.54 -16.32
CA ASP A 114 -2.83 -11.57 -15.49
C ASP A 114 -2.54 -12.11 -14.08
N ILE A 115 -2.59 -13.44 -13.88
CA ILE A 115 -2.17 -14.05 -12.62
C ILE A 115 -0.68 -13.81 -12.37
N PRO A 116 -0.28 -13.25 -11.21
CA PRO A 116 1.14 -13.13 -10.87
C PRO A 116 1.77 -14.51 -10.71
N ILE A 117 2.90 -14.74 -11.39
CA ILE A 117 3.66 -15.98 -11.30
C ILE A 117 5.16 -15.72 -11.14
N ASN A 118 5.76 -16.44 -10.20
CA ASN A 118 7.19 -16.45 -9.91
C ASN A 118 7.73 -17.87 -10.01
N PHE A 119 8.94 -18.00 -10.54
CA PHE A 119 9.75 -19.18 -10.39
C PHE A 119 11.01 -18.85 -9.60
N THR A 120 11.18 -19.48 -8.45
CA THR A 120 12.41 -19.41 -7.65
C THR A 120 13.07 -20.78 -7.64
N CYS A 121 14.24 -20.89 -8.26
CA CYS A 121 14.99 -22.13 -8.37
C CYS A 121 16.40 -21.96 -7.78
N GLY A 122 17.00 -23.04 -7.31
CA GLY A 122 18.40 -23.04 -6.90
C GLY A 122 19.29 -23.33 -8.10
N ASN A 123 20.44 -22.65 -8.13
CA ASN A 123 21.50 -22.93 -9.08
C ASN A 123 22.19 -24.25 -8.74
N SER A 124 21.52 -25.36 -9.06
CA SER A 124 22.03 -26.70 -8.82
C SER A 124 22.52 -27.36 -10.11
N GLY A 125 23.72 -27.92 -10.07
CA GLY A 125 24.29 -28.67 -11.20
C GLY A 125 23.61 -30.02 -11.42
N PRO A 126 23.49 -30.87 -10.39
CA PRO A 126 22.87 -32.20 -10.51
C PRO A 126 21.36 -32.18 -10.77
N LYS A 127 20.68 -31.08 -10.44
CA LYS A 127 19.22 -30.93 -10.54
C LYS A 127 18.90 -29.71 -11.44
N PRO A 128 18.51 -29.93 -12.71
CA PRO A 128 18.47 -28.88 -13.72
C PRO A 128 17.21 -27.97 -13.66
N GLY A 129 16.83 -27.52 -12.46
CA GLY A 129 15.69 -26.61 -12.23
C GLY A 129 15.87 -25.22 -12.86
N VAL A 130 17.12 -24.74 -12.97
CA VAL A 130 17.46 -23.52 -13.71
C VAL A 130 17.11 -23.66 -15.19
N VAL A 131 17.47 -24.79 -15.79
CA VAL A 131 17.19 -25.07 -17.20
C VAL A 131 15.69 -25.08 -17.46
N PHE A 132 14.91 -25.74 -16.59
CA PHE A 132 13.46 -25.72 -16.68
C PHE A 132 12.89 -24.31 -16.55
N THR A 133 13.32 -23.55 -15.53
CA THR A 133 12.84 -22.18 -15.26
C THR A 133 13.02 -21.26 -16.47
N HIS A 134 14.18 -21.32 -17.14
CA HIS A 134 14.40 -20.56 -18.36
C HIS A 134 13.59 -21.09 -19.56
N ALA A 135 13.43 -22.41 -19.69
CA ALA A 135 12.63 -23.00 -20.77
C ALA A 135 11.15 -22.60 -20.67
N ILE A 136 10.56 -22.64 -19.47
CA ILE A 136 9.18 -22.20 -19.26
C ILE A 136 9.03 -20.69 -19.42
N SER A 137 10.01 -19.90 -18.96
CA SER A 137 10.02 -18.45 -19.20
C SER A 137 9.98 -18.14 -20.69
N GLY A 138 10.87 -18.75 -21.47
CA GLY A 138 10.90 -18.56 -22.93
C GLY A 138 9.61 -19.01 -23.61
N ALA A 139 9.04 -20.13 -23.18
CA ALA A 139 7.78 -20.63 -23.73
C ALA A 139 6.60 -19.69 -23.44
N ILE A 140 6.49 -19.16 -22.22
CA ILE A 140 5.43 -18.21 -21.83
C ILE A 140 5.57 -16.89 -22.60
N SER A 141 6.81 -16.39 -22.78
CA SER A 141 7.05 -15.15 -23.52
C SER A 141 6.69 -15.24 -25.01
N GLN A 142 6.76 -16.43 -25.62
CA GLN A 142 6.38 -16.61 -27.04
C GLN A 142 4.91 -16.29 -27.33
N TYR A 143 4.01 -16.41 -26.35
CA TYR A 143 2.60 -16.03 -26.49
C TYR A 143 2.23 -14.78 -25.69
N GLY A 144 3.23 -13.94 -25.36
CA GLY A 144 3.03 -12.62 -24.75
C GLY A 144 2.81 -12.63 -23.24
N GLY A 145 3.13 -13.72 -22.55
CA GLY A 145 3.13 -13.77 -21.09
C GLY A 145 4.47 -13.35 -20.48
N LEU A 146 4.44 -12.87 -19.24
CA LEU A 146 5.62 -12.58 -18.45
C LEU A 146 5.59 -13.37 -17.15
N ILE A 147 6.73 -13.92 -16.78
CA ILE A 147 6.95 -14.56 -15.48
C ILE A 147 8.16 -13.92 -14.80
N HIS A 148 8.17 -13.89 -13.48
CA HIS A 148 9.37 -13.51 -12.75
C HIS A 148 10.24 -14.72 -12.47
N ILE A 149 11.55 -14.59 -12.65
CA ILE A 149 12.52 -15.65 -12.37
C ILE A 149 13.54 -15.20 -11.33
N ASN A 150 13.74 -16.05 -10.33
CA ASN A 150 14.82 -15.94 -9.36
C ASN A 150 15.73 -17.16 -9.52
N VAL A 151 16.90 -16.96 -10.12
CA VAL A 151 17.98 -17.96 -10.09
C VAL A 151 18.77 -17.75 -8.80
N GLY A 152 18.36 -18.50 -7.78
CA GLY A 152 18.89 -18.45 -6.43
C GLY A 152 20.00 -19.45 -6.19
N ASN A 153 20.30 -19.68 -4.91
CA ASN A 153 21.31 -20.63 -4.46
C ASN A 153 20.77 -21.50 -3.33
N TRP A 154 20.88 -22.82 -3.46
CA TRP A 154 20.64 -23.81 -2.41
C TRP A 154 21.53 -25.04 -2.63
N PRO A 155 21.79 -25.88 -1.61
CA PRO A 155 22.70 -27.02 -1.72
C PRO A 155 22.37 -27.96 -2.90
N ASP A 156 23.40 -28.43 -3.60
CA ASP A 156 23.30 -29.40 -4.70
C ASP A 156 22.79 -30.78 -4.26
N SER A 157 23.01 -31.11 -2.99
CA SER A 157 22.74 -32.43 -2.42
C SER A 157 21.85 -32.35 -1.17
N GLY A 158 21.41 -33.51 -0.68
CA GLY A 158 20.54 -33.63 0.47
C GLY A 158 19.04 -33.52 0.13
N GLN A 159 18.20 -33.91 1.09
CA GLN A 159 16.74 -33.93 0.91
C GLN A 159 16.06 -32.58 1.23
N TYR A 160 16.77 -31.68 1.91
CA TYR A 160 16.24 -30.40 2.40
C TYR A 160 17.18 -29.24 2.04
N PRO A 161 17.30 -28.87 0.76
CA PRO A 161 18.16 -27.78 0.33
C PRO A 161 17.56 -26.44 0.76
N VAL A 162 18.14 -25.82 1.79
CA VAL A 162 17.71 -24.51 2.26
C VAL A 162 18.16 -23.42 1.28
N MET A 163 17.23 -22.57 0.85
CA MET A 163 17.56 -21.39 0.04
C MET A 163 18.41 -20.39 0.80
N SER A 164 19.37 -19.77 0.11
CA SER A 164 20.18 -18.69 0.70
C SER A 164 19.31 -17.49 1.07
N GLU A 165 19.76 -16.69 2.05
CA GLU A 165 19.05 -15.48 2.47
C GLU A 165 18.79 -14.51 1.30
N LYS A 166 19.75 -14.34 0.38
CA LYS A 166 19.55 -13.50 -0.81
C LYS A 166 18.40 -14.01 -1.70
N THR A 167 18.29 -15.33 -1.87
CA THR A 167 17.18 -15.96 -2.62
C THR A 167 15.85 -15.77 -1.90
N LYS A 168 15.84 -15.96 -0.58
CA LYS A 168 14.67 -15.71 0.27
C LYS A 168 14.19 -14.27 0.14
N THR A 169 15.08 -13.28 0.28
CA THR A 169 14.74 -11.85 0.14
C THR A 169 14.13 -11.55 -1.22
N ALA A 170 14.74 -12.00 -2.32
CA ALA A 170 14.21 -11.75 -3.66
C ALA A 170 12.81 -12.37 -3.88
N LEU A 171 12.55 -13.55 -3.33
CA LEU A 171 11.23 -14.17 -3.38
C LEU A 171 10.21 -13.39 -2.52
N ILE A 172 10.60 -12.96 -1.32
CA ILE A 172 9.75 -12.18 -0.42
C ILE A 172 9.37 -10.84 -1.05
N ASP A 173 10.33 -10.12 -1.63
CA ASP A 173 10.09 -8.83 -2.30
C ASP A 173 9.06 -8.99 -3.43
N TRP A 174 9.23 -10.01 -4.27
CA TRP A 174 8.27 -10.31 -5.33
C TRP A 174 6.90 -10.70 -4.78
N ALA A 175 6.84 -11.49 -3.71
CA ALA A 175 5.59 -11.91 -3.09
C ALA A 175 4.81 -10.72 -2.50
N TYR A 176 5.48 -9.74 -1.87
CA TYR A 176 4.84 -8.49 -1.43
C TYR A 176 4.24 -7.72 -2.62
N ALA A 177 4.94 -7.66 -3.75
CA ALA A 177 4.39 -7.03 -4.96
C ALA A 177 3.15 -7.76 -5.51
N ALA A 178 3.19 -9.10 -5.57
CA ALA A 178 2.06 -9.91 -6.02
C ALA A 178 0.85 -9.81 -5.08
N VAL A 179 1.08 -9.84 -3.78
CA VAL A 179 0.06 -9.64 -2.73
C VAL A 179 -0.54 -8.24 -2.81
N THR A 180 0.29 -7.22 -3.07
CA THR A 180 -0.16 -5.84 -3.27
C THR A 180 -1.09 -5.75 -4.49
N TYR A 181 -0.66 -6.27 -5.64
CA TYR A 181 -1.46 -6.24 -6.87
C TYR A 181 -2.82 -6.92 -6.67
N GLN A 182 -2.84 -8.16 -6.17
CA GLN A 182 -4.09 -8.90 -5.98
C GLN A 182 -4.94 -8.37 -4.81
N GLY A 183 -4.31 -7.79 -3.79
CA GLY A 183 -5.03 -7.16 -2.67
C GLY A 183 -5.74 -5.86 -3.04
N LEU A 184 -5.26 -5.15 -4.06
CA LEU A 184 -5.83 -3.90 -4.56
C LEU A 184 -6.78 -4.10 -5.76
N LYS A 185 -6.58 -5.15 -6.54
CA LYS A 185 -7.41 -5.45 -7.71
C LYS A 185 -8.89 -5.63 -7.32
N GLY A 186 -9.78 -4.96 -8.04
CA GLY A 186 -11.23 -4.94 -7.78
C GLY A 186 -11.65 -4.06 -6.59
N ARG A 187 -10.69 -3.46 -5.86
CA ARG A 187 -10.96 -2.47 -4.82
C ARG A 187 -11.21 -1.10 -5.44
N ARG A 188 -11.50 -0.12 -4.58
CA ARG A 188 -11.72 1.26 -5.00
C ARG A 188 -11.10 2.25 -4.04
N VAL A 189 -10.76 3.41 -4.55
CA VAL A 189 -10.54 4.61 -3.76
C VAL A 189 -11.68 5.59 -3.97
N ILE A 190 -11.83 6.56 -3.06
CA ILE A 190 -12.85 7.62 -3.18
C ILE A 190 -12.17 8.98 -3.29
N ILE A 191 -12.47 9.72 -4.34
CA ILE A 191 -12.09 11.12 -4.49
C ILE A 191 -13.31 11.99 -4.20
N PHE A 192 -13.14 12.93 -3.27
CA PHE A 192 -14.14 13.94 -2.92
C PHE A 192 -13.78 15.28 -3.57
N GLY A 193 -14.59 15.70 -4.53
CA GLY A 193 -14.31 16.85 -5.40
C GLY A 193 -13.72 16.45 -6.75
N HIS A 194 -13.02 17.39 -7.39
CA HIS A 194 -12.28 17.22 -8.63
C HIS A 194 -10.79 17.53 -8.42
N ASP A 195 -10.09 17.98 -9.47
CA ASP A 195 -8.71 18.44 -9.35
C ASP A 195 -8.64 19.74 -8.54
N SER A 196 -7.78 19.74 -7.52
CA SER A 196 -7.52 20.92 -6.71
C SER A 196 -6.62 21.89 -7.47
N MET A 197 -6.99 23.17 -7.52
CA MET A 197 -6.14 24.28 -8.01
C MET A 197 -5.54 24.10 -9.41
N GLY A 198 -6.13 23.26 -10.27
CA GLY A 198 -5.57 22.92 -11.59
C GLY A 198 -4.33 22.03 -11.53
N MET A 199 -4.12 21.30 -10.43
CA MET A 199 -3.05 20.31 -10.30
C MET A 199 -3.32 19.13 -11.23
N GLU A 200 -2.54 19.04 -12.30
CA GLU A 200 -2.57 17.91 -13.25
C GLU A 200 -2.34 16.56 -12.56
N THR A 201 -1.68 16.58 -11.41
CA THR A 201 -1.47 15.41 -10.56
C THR A 201 -2.75 14.88 -9.91
N ALA A 202 -3.74 15.74 -9.69
CA ALA A 202 -5.05 15.39 -9.17
C ALA A 202 -5.98 14.82 -10.25
N LEU A 203 -5.59 14.83 -11.53
CA LEU A 203 -6.37 14.20 -12.58
C LEU A 203 -6.55 12.69 -12.28
N PRO A 204 -7.81 12.17 -12.28
CA PRO A 204 -8.05 10.80 -11.84
C PRO A 204 -7.45 9.70 -12.73
N HIS A 205 -7.20 9.99 -14.02
CA HIS A 205 -6.76 9.01 -15.03
C HIS A 205 -7.51 7.66 -14.97
N VAL A 206 -8.84 7.71 -14.82
CA VAL A 206 -9.69 6.54 -14.46
C VAL A 206 -9.44 5.31 -15.33
N LEU A 207 -9.40 5.47 -16.65
CA LEU A 207 -9.20 4.33 -17.57
C LEU A 207 -7.81 3.72 -17.43
N ALA A 208 -6.77 4.55 -17.30
CA ALA A 208 -5.41 4.06 -17.09
C ALA A 208 -5.29 3.33 -15.74
N THR A 209 -5.87 3.88 -14.67
CA THR A 209 -5.88 3.25 -13.33
C THR A 209 -6.59 1.89 -13.34
N ARG A 210 -7.75 1.79 -14.01
CA ARG A 210 -8.47 0.52 -14.17
C ARG A 210 -7.65 -0.51 -14.94
N ASN A 211 -7.07 -0.11 -16.06
CA ASN A 211 -6.33 -1.03 -16.93
C ASN A 211 -5.01 -1.49 -16.32
N ALA A 212 -4.29 -0.60 -15.63
CA ALA A 212 -2.99 -0.91 -15.04
C ALA A 212 -3.12 -1.69 -13.72
N PHE A 213 -4.08 -1.32 -12.88
CA PHE A 213 -4.13 -1.78 -11.49
C PHE A 213 -5.42 -2.54 -11.14
N GLY A 214 -6.42 -2.57 -12.02
CA GLY A 214 -7.74 -3.11 -11.71
C GLY A 214 -8.43 -2.37 -10.56
N LEU A 215 -8.04 -1.12 -10.29
CA LEU A 215 -8.55 -0.30 -9.20
C LEU A 215 -9.62 0.68 -9.73
N GLU A 216 -10.73 0.80 -9.02
CA GLU A 216 -11.80 1.74 -9.35
C GLU A 216 -11.63 3.08 -8.61
N ILE A 217 -12.08 4.18 -9.22
CA ILE A 217 -12.08 5.51 -8.61
C ILE A 217 -13.53 5.98 -8.48
N THR A 218 -14.04 5.87 -7.26
CA THR A 218 -15.33 6.46 -6.90
C THR A 218 -15.15 7.96 -6.77
N ARG A 219 -16.04 8.73 -7.39
CA ARG A 219 -15.98 10.21 -7.40
C ARG A 219 -17.27 10.73 -6.80
N LEU A 220 -17.16 11.46 -5.69
CA LEU A 220 -18.27 12.05 -4.98
C LEU A 220 -18.04 13.56 -4.86
N ASP A 221 -19.08 14.35 -5.07
CA ASP A 221 -18.97 15.80 -4.94
C ASP A 221 -18.84 16.20 -3.45
N MET A 222 -18.03 17.22 -3.14
CA MET A 222 -17.86 17.69 -1.76
C MET A 222 -19.15 18.29 -1.18
N LYS A 223 -20.11 18.70 -2.02
CA LYS A 223 -21.45 19.11 -1.61
C LYS A 223 -22.15 18.02 -0.80
N LEU A 224 -21.95 16.74 -1.12
CA LEU A 224 -22.47 15.63 -0.32
C LEU A 224 -21.93 15.69 1.11
N LEU A 225 -20.63 15.94 1.28
CA LEU A 225 -20.00 16.06 2.59
C LEU A 225 -20.51 17.28 3.35
N ALA A 226 -20.67 18.42 2.68
CA ALA A 226 -21.24 19.63 3.27
C ALA A 226 -22.67 19.39 3.78
N ASP A 227 -23.51 18.71 2.99
CA ASP A 227 -24.89 18.36 3.39
C ASP A 227 -24.91 17.37 4.56
N MET A 228 -24.01 16.38 4.55
CA MET A 228 -23.85 15.42 5.65
C MET A 228 -23.40 16.09 6.94
N LEU A 229 -22.48 17.04 6.85
CA LEU A 229 -22.02 17.84 7.98
C LEU A 229 -23.15 18.70 8.54
N GLN A 230 -23.89 19.41 7.67
CA GLN A 230 -25.02 20.27 8.05
C GLN A 230 -26.14 19.48 8.74
N LYS A 231 -26.50 18.31 8.21
CA LYS A 231 -27.55 17.46 8.81
C LYS A 231 -27.05 16.58 9.96
N LYS A 232 -25.77 16.71 10.35
CA LYS A 232 -25.11 15.92 11.39
C LYS A 232 -25.21 14.40 11.16
N ALA A 233 -24.93 13.96 9.93
CA ALA A 233 -24.97 12.55 9.53
C ALA A 233 -23.72 11.79 9.97
N TYR A 234 -23.50 11.77 11.27
CA TYR A 234 -22.45 11.04 11.98
C TYR A 234 -22.94 10.70 13.39
N ASN A 235 -22.28 9.76 14.05
CA ASN A 235 -22.60 9.45 15.43
C ASN A 235 -22.12 10.58 16.36
N GLN A 236 -23.06 11.34 16.93
CA GLN A 236 -22.75 12.48 17.80
C GLN A 236 -22.01 12.07 19.08
N LYS A 237 -22.31 10.89 19.64
CA LYS A 237 -21.59 10.38 20.81
C LYS A 237 -20.14 10.07 20.45
N GLU A 238 -19.91 9.45 19.29
CA GLU A 238 -18.55 9.16 18.83
C GLU A 238 -17.76 10.44 18.53
N LEU A 239 -18.40 11.49 18.02
CA LEU A 239 -17.74 12.80 17.88
C LEU A 239 -17.25 13.33 19.23
N MET A 240 -18.07 13.22 20.28
CA MET A 240 -17.67 13.63 21.64
C MET A 240 -16.48 12.78 22.15
N ASP A 241 -16.48 11.48 21.89
CA ASP A 241 -15.39 10.57 22.27
C ASP A 241 -14.09 10.90 21.52
N LEU A 242 -14.17 11.15 20.21
CA LEU A 242 -13.04 11.58 19.37
C LEU A 242 -12.49 12.94 19.83
N ARG A 243 -13.38 13.91 20.08
CA ARG A 243 -12.99 15.23 20.58
C ARG A 243 -12.28 15.13 21.93
N LYS A 244 -12.86 14.37 22.86
CA LYS A 244 -12.28 14.12 24.18
C LYS A 244 -10.91 13.43 24.06
N TRP A 245 -10.79 12.43 23.19
CA TRP A 245 -9.52 11.74 22.95
C TRP A 245 -8.45 12.71 22.47
N LEU A 246 -8.78 13.62 21.54
CA LEU A 246 -7.86 14.63 21.05
C LEU A 246 -7.45 15.57 22.19
N ASP A 247 -8.42 16.17 22.90
CA ASP A 247 -8.19 17.11 24.00
C ASP A 247 -7.32 16.49 25.12
N ASP A 248 -7.57 15.23 25.49
CA ASP A 248 -6.81 14.53 26.54
C ASP A 248 -5.31 14.37 26.19
N HIS A 249 -5.01 14.20 24.89
CA HIS A 249 -3.64 13.98 24.41
C HIS A 249 -2.88 15.28 24.14
N THR A 250 -3.57 16.34 23.73
CA THR A 250 -2.95 17.54 23.15
C THR A 250 -3.07 18.75 24.07
N LYS A 251 -4.08 18.77 24.95
CA LYS A 251 -4.31 19.80 25.97
C LYS A 251 -4.25 21.22 25.39
N ASP A 252 -3.28 22.01 25.83
CA ASP A 252 -3.05 23.41 25.47
C ASP A 252 -2.42 23.59 24.07
N ARG A 253 -2.12 22.50 23.35
CA ARG A 253 -1.54 22.53 22.00
C ARG A 253 -2.56 22.55 20.87
N ILE A 254 -3.84 22.73 21.18
CA ILE A 254 -4.87 23.02 20.18
C ILE A 254 -5.23 24.50 20.30
N GLU A 255 -5.04 25.25 19.23
CA GLU A 255 -5.38 26.67 19.18
C GLU A 255 -6.89 26.86 19.00
N LEU A 256 -7.56 27.36 20.04
CA LEU A 256 -9.03 27.53 20.11
C LEU A 256 -9.40 28.83 20.86
N PRO A 257 -9.15 30.01 20.27
CA PRO A 257 -9.33 31.30 20.95
C PRO A 257 -10.80 31.60 21.27
N GLY A 258 -11.74 31.12 20.45
CA GLY A 258 -13.18 31.37 20.63
C GLY A 258 -14.07 30.15 20.52
N ALA A 259 -15.36 30.36 20.81
CA ALA A 259 -16.41 29.36 20.64
C ALA A 259 -16.60 28.93 19.17
N ALA A 260 -16.36 29.85 18.23
CA ALA A 260 -16.43 29.56 16.80
C ALA A 260 -15.36 28.53 16.38
N ASP A 261 -14.14 28.63 16.92
CA ASP A 261 -13.04 27.71 16.59
C ASP A 261 -13.28 26.33 17.21
N ARG A 262 -13.88 26.28 18.40
CA ARG A 262 -14.32 25.00 19.00
C ARG A 262 -15.33 24.27 18.12
N LEU A 263 -16.28 25.01 17.55
CA LEU A 263 -17.28 24.47 16.62
C LEU A 263 -16.64 24.04 15.30
N ARG A 264 -15.70 24.82 14.75
CA ARG A 264 -14.96 24.45 13.53
C ARG A 264 -14.17 23.17 13.72
N LEU A 265 -13.48 23.02 14.85
CA LEU A 265 -12.77 21.78 15.17
C LEU A 265 -13.73 20.59 15.27
N ASP A 266 -14.90 20.74 15.90
CA ASP A 266 -15.92 19.68 15.94
C ASP A 266 -16.42 19.32 14.52
N GLN A 267 -16.54 20.30 13.62
CA GLN A 267 -16.87 20.06 12.22
C GLN A 267 -15.76 19.32 11.47
N SER A 268 -14.48 19.70 11.64
CA SER A 268 -13.32 19.01 11.07
C SER A 268 -13.22 17.56 11.56
N LEU A 269 -13.52 17.29 12.84
CA LEU A 269 -13.54 15.94 13.41
C LEU A 269 -14.75 15.14 12.93
N ALA A 270 -15.91 15.77 12.75
CA ALA A 270 -17.09 15.13 12.19
C ALA A 270 -16.86 14.67 10.74
N MET A 271 -16.08 15.43 9.97
CA MET A 271 -15.68 15.03 8.61
C MET A 271 -14.93 13.69 8.59
N TYR A 272 -14.05 13.45 9.57
CA TYR A 272 -13.39 12.15 9.70
C TYR A 272 -14.40 11.00 9.86
N LEU A 273 -15.41 11.17 10.71
CA LEU A 273 -16.43 10.14 10.93
C LEU A 273 -17.28 9.91 9.67
N ILE A 274 -17.75 10.99 9.02
CA ILE A 274 -18.52 10.93 7.78
C ILE A 274 -17.75 10.17 6.70
N VAL A 275 -16.50 10.59 6.44
CA VAL A 275 -15.69 10.01 5.36
C VAL A 275 -15.29 8.58 5.69
N ARG A 276 -14.98 8.26 6.96
CA ARG A 276 -14.64 6.91 7.40
C ARG A 276 -15.81 5.95 7.17
N ASP A 277 -17.02 6.39 7.50
CA ASP A 277 -18.21 5.56 7.34
C ASP A 277 -18.55 5.34 5.85
N LEU A 278 -18.38 6.36 4.99
CA LEU A 278 -18.49 6.24 3.53
C LEU A 278 -17.45 5.28 2.93
N LEU A 279 -16.18 5.41 3.34
CA LEU A 279 -15.10 4.51 2.92
C LEU A 279 -15.41 3.06 3.31
N LYS A 280 -15.93 2.85 4.52
CA LYS A 280 -16.33 1.52 5.01
C LYS A 280 -17.50 0.94 4.23
N GLU A 281 -18.56 1.73 4.01
CA GLU A 281 -19.73 1.34 3.23
C GLU A 281 -19.33 0.90 1.81
N LEU A 282 -18.47 1.68 1.17
CA LEU A 282 -17.99 1.43 -0.19
C LEU A 282 -16.79 0.48 -0.23
N ARG A 283 -16.34 -0.09 0.90
CA ARG A 283 -15.18 -0.99 1.00
C ARG A 283 -13.92 -0.41 0.33
N ALA A 284 -13.75 0.90 0.41
CA ALA A 284 -12.63 1.61 -0.18
C ALA A 284 -11.33 1.33 0.57
N VAL A 285 -10.20 1.44 -0.13
CA VAL A 285 -8.84 1.18 0.39
C VAL A 285 -7.97 2.42 0.47
N GLY A 286 -8.52 3.57 0.08
CA GLY A 286 -7.87 4.87 0.11
C GLY A 286 -8.84 5.96 -0.34
N GLY A 287 -8.42 7.21 -0.26
CA GLY A 287 -9.20 8.32 -0.78
C GLY A 287 -8.44 9.61 -0.95
N GLY A 288 -9.13 10.68 -1.32
CA GLY A 288 -8.54 12.00 -1.40
C GLY A 288 -9.63 13.05 -1.25
N PHE A 289 -9.24 14.20 -0.72
CA PHE A 289 -10.15 15.31 -0.49
C PHE A 289 -9.59 16.56 -1.13
N MET A 290 -10.37 17.15 -2.05
CA MET A 290 -9.91 18.29 -2.83
C MET A 290 -9.61 19.49 -1.93
N SER A 291 -10.49 19.80 -0.96
CA SER A 291 -10.39 20.94 -0.05
C SER A 291 -10.31 22.30 -0.78
N GLN A 292 -9.19 22.57 -1.43
CA GLN A 292 -8.96 23.78 -2.19
C GLN A 292 -9.54 23.65 -3.62
N LEU A 293 -10.33 24.60 -4.12
CA LEU A 293 -10.68 25.87 -3.46
C LEU A 293 -12.08 25.84 -2.85
N GLU A 294 -12.98 25.05 -3.42
CA GLU A 294 -14.43 25.13 -3.24
C GLU A 294 -14.92 24.79 -1.82
N TRP A 295 -14.14 24.03 -1.04
CA TRP A 295 -14.49 23.74 0.35
C TRP A 295 -13.99 24.80 1.31
N GLY A 296 -12.68 25.07 1.32
CA GLY A 296 -12.04 25.85 2.39
C GLY A 296 -11.57 27.25 2.00
N SER A 297 -11.44 27.54 0.70
CA SER A 297 -10.65 28.69 0.22
C SER A 297 -11.42 29.71 -0.60
N ASP A 298 -12.40 29.29 -1.40
CA ASP A 298 -13.10 30.16 -2.33
C ASP A 298 -14.18 31.03 -1.64
N LYS A 299 -13.89 32.33 -1.52
CA LYS A 299 -14.79 33.32 -0.90
C LYS A 299 -16.04 33.63 -1.72
N ARG A 300 -16.17 33.11 -2.96
CA ARG A 300 -17.45 33.15 -3.72
C ARG A 300 -18.48 32.18 -3.13
N GLY A 301 -18.02 31.10 -2.50
CA GLY A 301 -18.84 30.12 -1.79
C GLY A 301 -18.97 30.43 -0.29
N ILE A 302 -19.30 29.40 0.49
CA ILE A 302 -19.28 29.44 1.96
C ILE A 302 -18.10 28.57 2.42
N PRO A 303 -16.94 29.17 2.75
CA PRO A 303 -15.80 28.41 3.24
C PRO A 303 -16.13 27.62 4.51
N LEU A 304 -15.86 26.32 4.46
CA LEU A 304 -15.96 25.36 5.56
C LEU A 304 -14.57 25.10 6.16
N PRO A 305 -14.48 24.69 7.44
CA PRO A 305 -13.19 24.48 8.07
C PRO A 305 -12.39 23.36 7.40
N VAL A 306 -11.07 23.53 7.35
CA VAL A 306 -10.13 22.52 6.82
C VAL A 306 -10.28 21.19 7.55
N ALA A 307 -9.93 20.11 6.86
CA ALA A 307 -10.06 18.75 7.36
C ALA A 307 -8.69 18.07 7.56
N ASP A 308 -7.65 18.84 7.90
CA ASP A 308 -6.27 18.36 7.96
C ASP A 308 -6.09 17.24 9.00
N ILE A 309 -6.82 17.31 10.12
CA ILE A 309 -6.83 16.24 11.14
C ILE A 309 -7.43 14.96 10.58
N MET A 310 -8.48 15.03 9.73
CA MET A 310 -9.08 13.87 9.09
C MET A 310 -8.06 13.18 8.17
N GLU A 311 -7.39 13.94 7.29
CA GLU A 311 -6.39 13.41 6.37
C GLU A 311 -5.23 12.74 7.14
N SER A 312 -4.77 13.41 8.20
CA SER A 312 -3.74 12.90 9.11
C SER A 312 -4.16 11.60 9.78
N LEU A 313 -5.39 11.52 10.31
CA LEU A 313 -5.92 10.31 10.95
C LEU A 313 -6.02 9.15 9.95
N PHE A 314 -6.46 9.36 8.72
CA PHE A 314 -6.52 8.30 7.71
C PHE A 314 -5.13 7.72 7.39
N ASN A 315 -4.13 8.59 7.25
CA ASN A 315 -2.74 8.21 7.00
C ASN A 315 -2.00 7.67 8.25
N SER A 316 -2.61 7.75 9.44
CA SER A 316 -2.02 7.25 10.69
C SER A 316 -2.37 5.78 10.96
N THR A 317 -1.58 5.09 11.79
CA THR A 317 -1.85 3.71 12.22
C THR A 317 -2.81 3.62 13.42
N PHE A 318 -3.36 4.75 13.86
CA PHE A 318 -4.27 4.82 15.00
C PHE A 318 -5.24 5.99 14.90
N ASP A 319 -6.33 5.91 15.67
CA ASP A 319 -7.31 6.97 15.92
C ASP A 319 -7.83 6.88 17.38
N HIS A 320 -8.98 7.49 17.68
CA HIS A 320 -9.61 7.45 19.00
C HIS A 320 -10.09 6.05 19.42
N LEU A 321 -10.23 5.10 18.49
CA LEU A 321 -10.58 3.70 18.75
C LEU A 321 -9.34 2.81 18.96
N GLY A 322 -8.14 3.37 18.82
CA GLY A 322 -6.86 2.66 19.00
C GLY A 322 -6.19 2.35 17.67
N LYS A 323 -5.47 1.23 17.60
CA LYS A 323 -4.75 0.85 16.37
C LYS A 323 -5.72 0.49 15.25
N LYS A 324 -5.39 0.93 14.04
CA LYS A 324 -6.15 0.65 12.82
C LYS A 324 -5.24 0.42 11.63
N THR A 325 -5.78 -0.19 10.58
CA THR A 325 -5.14 -0.21 9.26
C THR A 325 -5.09 1.20 8.69
N VAL A 326 -3.96 1.55 8.09
CA VAL A 326 -3.79 2.80 7.35
C VAL A 326 -4.70 2.77 6.12
N ILE A 327 -5.41 3.86 5.86
CA ILE A 327 -6.20 4.06 4.65
C ILE A 327 -5.59 5.29 3.97
N PRO A 328 -4.65 5.11 3.02
CA PRO A 328 -3.94 6.24 2.42
C PRO A 328 -4.90 7.28 1.86
N PHE A 329 -4.68 8.53 2.23
CA PHE A 329 -5.60 9.62 1.96
C PHE A 329 -4.85 10.85 1.47
N ALA A 330 -5.05 11.23 0.21
CA ALA A 330 -4.33 12.31 -0.43
C ALA A 330 -4.98 13.67 -0.15
N THR A 331 -4.16 14.59 0.35
CA THR A 331 -4.44 16.03 0.36
C THR A 331 -4.66 16.51 -1.07
N GLU A 332 -5.54 17.50 -1.23
CA GLU A 332 -5.81 18.16 -2.52
C GLU A 332 -6.33 17.25 -3.64
N ALA A 333 -6.90 16.11 -3.24
CA ALA A 333 -7.33 15.06 -4.16
C ALA A 333 -6.23 14.65 -5.16
N ASP A 334 -4.95 14.77 -4.79
CA ASP A 334 -3.83 14.37 -5.64
C ASP A 334 -3.89 12.84 -5.88
N MET A 335 -4.50 12.45 -6.99
CA MET A 335 -4.71 11.06 -7.35
C MET A 335 -3.40 10.32 -7.54
N GLN A 336 -2.39 10.97 -8.11
CA GLN A 336 -1.10 10.33 -8.36
C GLN A 336 -0.30 10.15 -7.06
N ALA A 337 -0.39 11.08 -6.11
CA ALA A 337 0.08 10.89 -4.73
C ALA A 337 -0.68 9.77 -4.04
N LEU A 338 -2.02 9.75 -4.14
CA LEU A 338 -2.86 8.70 -3.55
C LEU A 338 -2.43 7.32 -4.02
N LEU A 339 -2.26 7.12 -5.34
CA LEU A 339 -1.77 5.84 -5.86
C LEU A 339 -0.39 5.52 -5.28
N THR A 340 0.51 6.48 -5.24
CA THR A 340 1.86 6.29 -4.68
C THR A 340 1.81 5.80 -3.23
N MET A 341 1.06 6.50 -2.39
CA MET A 341 0.89 6.17 -0.98
C MET A 341 0.20 4.82 -0.81
N LEU A 342 -0.84 4.55 -1.60
CA LEU A 342 -1.56 3.28 -1.58
C LEU A 342 -0.65 2.10 -1.87
N PHE A 343 0.12 2.16 -2.95
CA PHE A 343 1.05 1.08 -3.31
C PHE A 343 2.18 0.96 -2.30
N MET A 344 2.80 2.06 -1.87
CA MET A 344 3.90 2.01 -0.89
C MET A 344 3.45 1.51 0.48
N THR A 345 2.25 1.86 0.95
CA THR A 345 1.68 1.30 2.18
C THR A 345 1.45 -0.20 2.05
N TYR A 346 0.96 -0.69 0.91
CA TYR A 346 0.77 -2.13 0.71
C TYR A 346 2.10 -2.89 0.59
N LEU A 347 3.05 -2.37 -0.20
CA LEU A 347 4.37 -2.98 -0.40
C LEU A 347 5.18 -3.06 0.90
N SER A 348 4.99 -2.11 1.80
CA SER A 348 5.65 -2.07 3.10
C SER A 348 4.93 -2.86 4.19
N GLY A 349 3.86 -3.60 3.86
CA GLY A 349 3.11 -4.39 4.83
C GLY A 349 2.23 -3.57 5.79
N GLY A 350 1.84 -2.36 5.38
CA GLY A 350 0.91 -1.50 6.12
C GLY A 350 1.55 -0.31 6.82
N ASN A 351 2.79 0.08 6.50
CA ASN A 351 3.39 1.27 7.10
C ASN A 351 2.66 2.56 6.64
N PRO A 352 2.55 3.56 7.54
CA PRO A 352 1.87 4.81 7.23
C PRO A 352 2.64 5.60 6.16
N PRO A 353 1.96 6.22 5.18
CA PRO A 353 2.62 7.12 4.24
C PRO A 353 2.93 8.47 4.90
N LEU A 354 3.85 9.22 4.31
CA LEU A 354 4.05 10.64 4.57
C LEU A 354 3.71 11.41 3.29
N PHE A 355 2.54 12.04 3.26
CA PHE A 355 2.25 13.04 2.22
C PHE A 355 3.03 14.30 2.56
N MET A 356 3.75 14.87 1.60
CA MET A 356 4.49 16.12 1.77
C MET A 356 4.64 16.83 0.44
N ASP A 357 4.64 18.16 0.47
CA ASP A 357 5.17 18.92 -0.65
C ASP A 357 6.69 18.87 -0.61
N PHE A 358 7.29 18.75 -1.78
CA PHE A 358 8.70 19.08 -1.96
C PHE A 358 8.82 20.61 -1.93
N ARG A 359 8.92 21.18 -0.73
CA ARG A 359 8.74 22.62 -0.52
C ARG A 359 9.98 23.42 -0.92
N LYS A 360 11.17 22.93 -0.55
CA LYS A 360 12.43 23.59 -0.89
C LYS A 360 13.61 22.62 -0.91
N ALA A 361 14.39 22.66 -1.99
CA ALA A 361 15.75 22.12 -1.97
C ALA A 361 16.69 23.16 -1.36
N TRP A 362 17.27 22.83 -0.22
CA TRP A 362 18.26 23.65 0.45
C TRP A 362 19.66 23.13 0.10
N GLU A 363 20.44 23.95 -0.59
CA GLU A 363 21.83 23.62 -0.88
C GLU A 363 22.70 23.75 0.38
N ALA A 364 23.78 22.98 0.43
CA ALA A 364 24.68 22.96 1.60
C ALA A 364 25.22 24.37 1.95
N TRP A 365 25.62 25.15 0.93
CA TRP A 365 26.15 26.50 1.13
C TRP A 365 25.09 27.45 1.71
N GLU A 366 23.84 27.36 1.26
CA GLU A 366 22.74 28.20 1.72
C GLU A 366 22.45 27.93 3.21
N LEU A 367 22.40 26.65 3.60
CA LEU A 367 22.21 26.25 4.99
C LEU A 367 23.37 26.71 5.88
N GLN A 368 24.61 26.66 5.38
CA GLN A 368 25.77 27.15 6.14
C GLN A 368 25.72 28.66 6.35
N GLU A 369 25.29 29.44 5.35
CA GLU A 369 25.08 30.88 5.51
C GLU A 369 23.94 31.20 6.48
N LEU A 370 22.80 30.51 6.36
CA LEU A 370 21.68 30.68 7.26
C LEU A 370 22.07 30.33 8.71
N ALA A 371 22.79 29.23 8.91
CA ALA A 371 23.31 28.85 10.23
C ALA A 371 24.22 29.93 10.82
N LYS A 372 25.08 30.57 10.03
CA LYS A 372 25.89 31.72 10.48
C LYS A 372 25.00 32.89 10.92
N LYS A 373 23.99 33.26 10.12
CA LYS A 373 23.05 34.35 10.44
C LYS A 373 22.28 34.06 11.74
N LEU A 374 21.84 32.82 11.92
CA LEU A 374 21.11 32.35 13.11
C LEU A 374 22.03 31.99 14.30
N LYS A 375 23.35 32.13 14.15
CA LYS A 375 24.36 31.76 15.15
C LYS A 375 24.27 30.29 15.60
N ILE A 376 23.85 29.41 14.69
CA ILE A 376 23.82 27.96 14.90
C ILE A 376 25.22 27.39 14.67
N LYS A 377 25.75 26.63 15.63
CA LYS A 377 27.08 26.01 15.54
C LYS A 377 27.06 24.84 14.56
N LEU A 378 27.86 24.96 13.51
CA LEU A 378 28.10 23.89 12.53
C LEU A 378 29.20 22.93 13.02
N THR A 379 29.04 21.64 12.71
CA THR A 379 30.00 20.59 13.10
C THR A 379 30.83 20.09 11.92
N GLY A 380 30.39 20.36 10.69
CA GLY A 380 30.90 19.80 9.45
C GLY A 380 30.62 18.31 9.26
N LYS A 381 29.88 17.67 10.17
CA LYS A 381 29.77 16.20 10.23
C LYS A 381 28.44 15.67 9.69
N THR A 382 27.35 16.41 9.84
CA THR A 382 26.02 15.93 9.45
C THR A 382 25.85 15.89 7.93
N LEU A 383 24.90 15.08 7.45
CA LEU A 383 24.65 14.93 6.01
C LEU A 383 24.15 16.23 5.38
N TRP A 384 23.24 16.95 6.06
CA TRP A 384 22.69 18.19 5.53
C TRP A 384 23.74 19.30 5.40
N GLU A 385 24.71 19.35 6.31
CA GLU A 385 25.84 20.30 6.23
C GLU A 385 26.72 20.06 5.00
N LYS A 386 26.77 18.81 4.51
CA LYS A 386 27.61 18.40 3.39
C LYS A 386 26.89 18.39 2.05
N ARG A 387 25.61 18.04 2.03
CA ARG A 387 24.84 17.74 0.81
C ARG A 387 23.62 18.63 0.62
N GLY A 388 23.26 19.45 1.60
CA GLY A 388 21.96 20.09 1.62
C GLY A 388 20.86 19.16 2.13
N LEU A 389 19.63 19.65 2.11
CA LEU A 389 18.44 18.88 2.48
C LEU A 389 17.25 19.25 1.60
N VAL A 390 16.23 18.41 1.62
CA VAL A 390 14.91 18.72 1.07
C VAL A 390 13.99 19.02 2.25
N ASP A 391 13.34 20.17 2.17
CA ASP A 391 12.28 20.56 3.09
C ASP A 391 10.97 19.96 2.59
N GLY A 392 10.47 18.97 3.33
CA GLY A 392 9.23 18.27 3.06
C GLY A 392 8.15 18.76 4.02
N ASP A 393 7.17 19.48 3.51
CA ASP A 393 6.15 20.14 4.34
C ASP A 393 4.82 20.18 3.58
N ASN A 394 3.83 19.40 4.03
CA ASN A 394 2.51 19.41 3.42
C ASN A 394 1.74 20.68 3.80
N SER A 395 0.72 21.03 3.02
CA SER A 395 -0.14 22.20 3.23
C SER A 395 -1.11 22.12 4.42
N GLY A 396 -0.83 21.29 5.43
CA GLY A 396 -1.55 21.29 6.71
C GLY A 396 -1.71 19.93 7.38
N SER A 397 -1.61 18.81 6.65
CA SER A 397 -1.85 17.48 7.21
C SER A 397 -0.63 16.55 7.10
N ALA A 398 -0.44 15.66 8.07
CA ALA A 398 0.59 14.62 8.01
C ALA A 398 0.24 13.48 8.95
N SER A 399 0.57 12.24 8.58
CA SER A 399 0.37 11.08 9.46
C SER A 399 1.06 11.31 10.82
N PHE A 400 0.30 11.11 11.89
CA PHE A 400 0.77 11.32 13.26
C PHE A 400 1.96 10.44 13.60
N ASP A 401 2.06 9.25 13.00
CA ASP A 401 3.16 8.32 13.18
C ASP A 401 4.54 8.99 13.00
N TRP A 402 4.64 9.97 12.08
CA TRP A 402 5.90 10.64 11.75
C TRP A 402 6.33 11.73 12.74
N ALA A 403 5.50 12.07 13.71
CA ALA A 403 5.93 12.92 14.83
C ALA A 403 6.95 12.18 15.74
N ALA A 404 7.08 10.86 15.62
CA ALA A 404 8.05 10.07 16.38
C ALA A 404 8.71 8.97 15.53
N ARG A 405 9.60 8.19 16.16
CA ARG A 405 10.23 7.05 15.50
C ARG A 405 9.25 5.87 15.43
N PRO A 406 9.34 5.00 14.41
CA PRO A 406 8.55 3.77 14.35
C PRO A 406 8.61 2.98 15.66
N GLY A 407 7.46 2.43 16.08
CA GLY A 407 7.31 1.69 17.34
C GLY A 407 7.08 2.54 18.59
N THR A 408 7.05 3.87 18.48
CA THR A 408 6.71 4.76 19.59
C THR A 408 5.23 4.61 19.99
N SER A 409 4.91 4.70 21.29
CA SER A 409 3.51 4.62 21.75
C SER A 409 2.69 5.84 21.32
N ILE A 410 1.38 5.65 21.11
CA ILE A 410 0.41 6.70 20.74
C ILE A 410 0.55 7.93 21.66
N LYS A 411 0.65 7.71 22.97
CA LYS A 411 0.78 8.79 23.96
C LYS A 411 2.03 9.65 23.73
N GLU A 412 3.17 9.04 23.40
CA GLU A 412 4.42 9.77 23.16
C GLU A 412 4.46 10.43 21.77
N ILE A 413 3.77 9.85 20.78
CA ILE A 413 3.55 10.47 19.48
C ILE A 413 2.75 11.76 19.66
N MET A 414 1.56 11.67 20.26
CA MET A 414 0.64 12.80 20.41
C MET A 414 1.21 13.95 21.25
N LYS A 415 2.18 13.68 22.14
CA LYS A 415 2.89 14.71 22.90
C LYS A 415 3.65 15.72 22.04
N LYS A 416 3.97 15.36 20.80
CA LYS A 416 4.78 16.16 19.87
C LYS A 416 3.96 16.87 18.80
N ILE A 417 2.65 16.69 18.82
CA ILE A 417 1.74 17.24 17.81
C ILE A 417 1.00 18.42 18.42
N SER A 418 0.93 19.50 17.65
CA SER A 418 0.09 20.67 17.92
C SER A 418 -0.86 20.93 16.75
N PHE A 419 -1.92 21.68 17.02
CA PHE A 419 -3.02 21.95 16.10
C PHE A 419 -3.29 23.45 16.01
N PRO A 420 -2.43 24.23 15.32
CA PRO A 420 -2.63 25.67 15.15
C PRO A 420 -3.80 25.95 14.20
N ILE A 421 -4.31 27.18 14.23
CA ILE A 421 -5.36 27.60 13.30
C ILE A 421 -4.78 27.75 11.88
N ALA A 422 -5.53 27.29 10.89
CA ALA A 422 -5.19 27.46 9.48
C ALA A 422 -5.11 28.95 9.10
N ASP A 423 -4.19 29.29 8.18
CA ASP A 423 -4.00 30.66 7.72
C ASP A 423 -5.29 31.21 7.05
N PRO A 424 -5.92 32.29 7.56
CA PRO A 424 -7.16 32.84 7.02
C PRO A 424 -7.06 33.36 5.58
N ASP A 425 -5.86 33.69 5.11
CA ASP A 425 -5.66 34.21 3.76
C ASP A 425 -5.75 33.08 2.72
N TYR A 426 -5.29 31.88 3.07
CA TYR A 426 -5.42 30.67 2.25
C TYR A 426 -6.74 29.92 2.51
N PHE A 427 -7.12 29.83 3.78
CA PHE A 427 -8.27 29.06 4.27
C PHE A 427 -9.19 29.95 5.11
N PRO A 428 -10.00 30.84 4.50
CA PRO A 428 -11.02 31.63 5.19
C PRO A 428 -12.05 30.79 5.98
N GLY A 429 -12.21 29.50 5.67
CA GLY A 429 -13.00 28.57 6.47
C GLY A 429 -12.39 28.26 7.85
N LEU A 430 -11.09 28.56 8.04
CA LEU A 430 -10.28 28.25 9.20
C LEU A 430 -10.30 26.74 9.50
N GLY A 431 -10.27 26.36 10.77
CA GLY A 431 -10.01 24.99 11.21
C GLY A 431 -8.57 24.86 11.72
N ASN A 432 -8.14 23.64 12.00
CA ASN A 432 -6.84 23.40 12.60
C ASN A 432 -6.00 22.47 11.72
N SER A 433 -4.76 22.90 11.47
CA SER A 433 -3.75 22.07 10.81
C SER A 433 -3.07 21.14 11.80
N VAL A 434 -2.17 20.30 11.30
CA VAL A 434 -1.36 19.36 12.08
C VAL A 434 0.09 19.78 11.97
N THR A 435 0.74 20.00 13.11
CA THR A 435 2.12 20.48 13.15
C THR A 435 2.97 19.63 14.08
N PHE A 436 4.11 19.18 13.55
CA PHE A 436 5.19 18.56 14.30
C PHE A 436 6.50 18.62 13.49
N VAL A 437 7.62 18.27 14.11
CA VAL A 437 8.90 18.07 13.42
C VAL A 437 9.29 16.61 13.51
N SER A 438 9.43 15.95 12.36
CA SER A 438 9.85 14.54 12.30
C SER A 438 11.25 14.37 12.91
N PRO A 439 11.48 13.37 13.77
CA PRO A 439 12.80 13.16 14.34
C PRO A 439 13.78 12.63 13.29
N GLY A 440 15.04 13.06 13.37
CA GLY A 440 16.10 12.52 12.52
C GLY A 440 16.39 11.02 12.77
N GLY A 441 16.91 10.37 11.73
CA GLY A 441 17.30 8.95 11.75
C GLY A 441 16.17 7.98 11.41
N ILE A 442 15.09 8.46 10.79
CA ILE A 442 14.08 7.63 10.16
C ILE A 442 14.56 7.30 8.74
N GLU A 443 14.55 6.02 8.38
CA GLU A 443 14.80 5.56 7.02
C GLU A 443 13.47 5.40 6.28
N GLY A 444 13.42 5.86 5.04
CA GLY A 444 12.22 5.80 4.20
C GLY A 444 12.58 5.99 2.74
N ILE A 445 11.60 5.73 1.87
CA ILE A 445 11.71 5.92 0.42
C ILE A 445 10.77 7.07 0.04
N ALA A 446 11.32 8.10 -0.59
CA ALA A 446 10.51 9.13 -1.24
C ALA A 446 10.15 8.62 -2.63
N ALA A 447 8.87 8.66 -3.00
CA ALA A 447 8.44 8.14 -4.29
C ALA A 447 7.32 8.96 -4.90
N ARG A 448 7.15 8.78 -6.21
CA ARG A 448 6.07 9.39 -6.99
C ARG A 448 5.69 8.52 -8.17
N LEU A 449 4.43 8.12 -8.23
CA LEU A 449 3.81 7.66 -9.46
C LEU A 449 3.46 8.87 -10.33
N ALA A 450 3.78 8.77 -11.62
CA ALA A 450 3.50 9.78 -12.62
C ALA A 450 2.83 9.13 -13.83
N TYR A 451 1.69 9.66 -14.29
CA TYR A 451 1.08 9.22 -15.54
C TYR A 451 1.68 9.96 -16.74
N SER A 452 2.01 9.23 -17.80
CA SER A 452 2.44 9.81 -19.07
C SER A 452 1.44 9.48 -20.17
N SER A 453 0.85 10.52 -20.76
CA SER A 453 -0.03 10.37 -21.93
C SER A 453 0.72 9.88 -23.18
N LEU A 454 2.03 10.11 -23.25
CA LEU A 454 2.87 9.67 -24.37
C LEU A 454 2.99 8.15 -24.44
N SER A 455 3.21 7.50 -23.28
CA SER A 455 3.30 6.03 -23.21
C SER A 455 1.97 5.36 -22.85
N GLY A 456 1.01 6.11 -22.30
CA GLY A 456 -0.21 5.55 -21.71
C GLY A 456 0.04 4.76 -20.42
N MET A 457 1.18 5.00 -19.75
CA MET A 457 1.63 4.22 -18.59
C MET A 457 1.86 5.11 -17.35
N PHE A 458 1.74 4.48 -16.19
CA PHE A 458 2.27 5.02 -14.95
C PHE A 458 3.75 4.64 -14.80
N SER A 459 4.56 5.59 -14.37
CA SER A 459 5.97 5.40 -14.04
C SER A 459 6.19 5.71 -12.56
N LEU A 460 6.91 4.84 -11.84
CA LEU A 460 7.33 5.09 -10.46
C LEU A 460 8.73 5.68 -10.45
N VAL A 461 8.89 6.86 -9.85
CA VAL A 461 10.17 7.47 -9.52
C VAL A 461 10.36 7.33 -8.02
N TRP A 462 11.49 6.76 -7.56
CA TRP A 462 11.76 6.52 -6.14
C TRP A 462 13.25 6.52 -5.82
#